data_AF-A0A9W9B0P1-F1
#
_entry.id   AF-A0A9W9B0P1-F1
#
_cell.length_a   1.000
_cell.length_b   1.000
_cell.length_c   1.000
_cell.angle_alpha   90.00
_cell.angle_beta   90.00
_cell.angle_gamma   90.00
#
_symmetry.space_group_name_H-M   'P 1'
#
loop_
_entity.id
_entity.type
_entity.pdbx_description
1 polymer ?
#
loop_
_entity_poly.entity_id
_entity_poly.type
_entity_poly.pdbx_seq_one_letter_code
_entity_poly.pdbx_strand_id
1 'polypeptide(L)'
;MPPTRLSRRESIVEVLQPGPSTTGPSSTTRTSKNRAPKKPLVLHPDVIEISDSDDDPFAPPAPPVKRKSSRELQLEREVKKLKQENELHKNKANSLRAEITSVQGKLTHLLAASSNASSSKDHMPISDVEDSVTCEICTMKMWTPYILECGHTYCQSCLQDWFSTTLAQHMAAHPNYNINQPQHPYGADMYAAYPGFAQHHYMHLLGAATPQPHYTCPICRKQVRNPPVEDFNLKKIVRAVASVQGESSPRKGEAGSSRRKGKAKGKAPARREDPWSGFFRIRT
;
A
#
# COMPACT_ATOMS: atom_id res chain seq x y z
N MET A 1 -8.92 -8.34 -31.03
CA MET A 1 -9.69 -7.74 -29.92
C MET A 1 -8.89 -7.88 -28.64
N PRO A 2 -8.54 -6.77 -27.97
CA PRO A 2 -7.72 -6.81 -26.76
C PRO A 2 -8.59 -7.02 -25.49
N PRO A 3 -8.07 -7.66 -24.43
CA PRO A 3 -8.80 -7.82 -23.18
C PRO A 3 -8.77 -6.54 -22.34
N THR A 4 -9.90 -6.30 -21.68
CA THR A 4 -10.25 -5.11 -20.90
C THR A 4 -9.53 -5.04 -19.54
N ARG A 5 -9.07 -3.83 -19.21
CA ARG A 5 -8.52 -3.40 -17.92
C ARG A 5 -9.51 -3.66 -16.78
N LEU A 6 -9.07 -4.37 -15.73
CA LEU A 6 -9.73 -4.37 -14.42
C LEU A 6 -9.28 -3.16 -13.61
N SER A 7 -10.26 -2.35 -13.22
CA SER A 7 -10.10 -1.15 -12.42
C SER A 7 -9.86 -1.48 -10.95
N ARG A 8 -8.88 -0.77 -10.38
CA ARG A 8 -8.44 -0.76 -8.99
C ARG A 8 -9.54 -0.18 -8.11
N ARG A 9 -10.15 -0.98 -7.22
CA ARG A 9 -11.04 -0.46 -6.17
C ARG A 9 -10.20 0.03 -4.99
N GLU A 10 -10.30 1.33 -4.74
CA GLU A 10 -9.87 2.02 -3.53
C GLU A 10 -10.81 1.63 -2.38
N SER A 11 -10.26 1.18 -1.25
CA SER A 11 -11.02 0.98 -0.01
C SER A 11 -10.74 2.14 0.94
N ILE A 12 -11.69 3.07 0.99
CA ILE A 12 -11.84 4.09 2.03
C ILE A 12 -12.37 3.37 3.28
N VAL A 13 -11.63 3.47 4.38
CA VAL A 13 -12.07 3.08 5.72
C VAL A 13 -12.52 4.36 6.41
N GLU A 14 -13.83 4.58 6.45
CA GLU A 14 -14.44 5.65 7.26
C GLU A 14 -14.92 5.03 8.58
N VAL A 15 -14.32 5.50 9.67
CA VAL A 15 -14.49 5.01 11.04
C VAL A 15 -15.63 5.78 11.71
N LEU A 16 -16.72 5.09 12.04
CA LEU A 16 -17.78 5.61 12.92
C LEU A 16 -17.44 5.28 14.38
N GLN A 17 -17.17 6.32 15.18
CA GLN A 17 -17.02 6.24 16.63
C GLN A 17 -18.40 6.26 17.32
N PRO A 18 -18.62 5.50 18.41
CA PRO A 18 -19.71 5.72 19.34
C PRO A 18 -19.25 6.65 20.49
N GLY A 19 -20.03 7.71 20.75
CA GLY A 19 -19.75 8.66 21.83
C GLY A 19 -20.08 8.11 23.24
N PRO A 20 -19.41 8.60 24.29
CA PRO A 20 -19.74 8.27 25.68
C PRO A 20 -20.62 9.36 26.31
N SER A 21 -21.53 8.95 27.19
CA SER A 21 -22.28 9.82 28.10
C SER A 21 -21.94 9.47 29.55
N THR A 22 -21.74 10.48 30.40
CA THR A 22 -22.12 10.48 31.84
C THR A 22 -21.87 11.85 32.53
N THR A 23 -22.92 12.32 33.25
CA THR A 23 -22.98 13.13 34.51
C THR A 23 -22.35 14.54 34.55
N GLY A 24 -23.00 15.71 34.76
CA GLY A 24 -24.02 16.25 35.72
C GLY A 24 -23.46 17.58 36.34
N PRO A 25 -24.15 18.52 37.05
CA PRO A 25 -25.59 18.70 37.42
C PRO A 25 -26.19 20.15 37.29
N SER A 26 -27.49 20.26 37.63
CA SER A 26 -28.24 21.36 38.30
C SER A 26 -29.00 22.50 37.57
N SER A 27 -30.32 22.50 37.88
CA SER A 27 -31.30 23.62 38.01
C SER A 27 -31.88 24.21 36.70
N THR A 28 -33.17 24.50 36.48
CA THR A 28 -34.37 24.73 37.32
C THR A 28 -35.67 24.54 36.52
N THR A 29 -36.71 24.01 37.20
CA THR A 29 -38.16 24.35 37.15
C THR A 29 -39.08 24.12 35.93
N ARG A 30 -40.16 23.34 36.23
CA ARG A 30 -41.61 23.50 35.88
C ARG A 30 -42.00 23.15 34.42
N THR A 31 -43.06 22.39 34.10
CA THR A 31 -44.30 22.03 34.81
C THR A 31 -45.01 20.86 34.08
N SER A 32 -45.60 19.93 34.86
CA SER A 32 -46.87 19.16 34.68
C SER A 32 -47.22 18.55 33.29
N LYS A 33 -47.62 17.28 33.13
CA LYS A 33 -48.64 16.51 33.88
C LYS A 33 -48.44 14.99 33.70
N ASN A 34 -48.54 14.27 34.82
CA ASN A 34 -49.16 12.95 35.11
C ASN A 34 -49.21 11.87 33.99
N ARG A 35 -48.48 10.74 34.09
CA ARG A 35 -48.64 9.55 35.00
C ARG A 35 -49.76 8.62 34.49
N ALA A 36 -49.69 7.30 34.38
CA ALA A 36 -48.67 6.22 34.39
C ALA A 36 -49.44 4.91 34.03
N PRO A 37 -48.76 3.76 33.80
CA PRO A 37 -49.19 2.71 32.87
C PRO A 37 -49.87 1.51 33.55
N LYS A 38 -50.45 0.59 32.76
CA LYS A 38 -50.75 -0.76 33.23
C LYS A 38 -50.36 -1.84 32.20
N LYS A 39 -49.87 -2.94 32.78
CA LYS A 39 -49.26 -4.16 32.22
C LYS A 39 -50.25 -5.05 31.46
N PRO A 40 -49.76 -6.01 30.64
CA PRO A 40 -50.60 -6.95 29.89
C PRO A 40 -51.04 -8.15 30.73
N LEU A 41 -52.29 -8.55 30.56
CA LEU A 41 -52.89 -9.78 31.11
C LEU A 41 -52.97 -10.85 30.03
N VAL A 42 -52.82 -12.09 30.47
CA VAL A 42 -52.62 -13.32 29.69
C VAL A 42 -53.81 -14.27 29.91
N LEU A 43 -54.10 -15.04 28.87
CA LEU A 43 -54.85 -16.32 28.81
C LEU A 43 -56.38 -16.32 28.81
N HIS A 44 -56.86 -17.34 28.10
CA HIS A 44 -58.12 -17.52 27.39
C HIS A 44 -59.31 -17.95 28.27
N PRO A 45 -60.55 -17.84 27.73
CA PRO A 45 -61.79 -17.80 28.50
C PRO A 45 -62.36 -19.16 28.93
N ASP A 46 -63.10 -19.11 30.03
CA ASP A 46 -63.95 -20.15 30.57
C ASP A 46 -65.12 -20.52 29.63
N VAL A 47 -65.41 -21.82 29.66
CA VAL A 47 -66.51 -22.54 29.05
C VAL A 47 -67.84 -22.08 29.66
N ILE A 48 -68.82 -21.71 28.84
CA ILE A 48 -70.24 -21.73 29.20
C ILE A 48 -70.99 -22.44 28.08
N GLU A 49 -71.39 -23.67 28.38
CA GLU A 49 -72.41 -24.43 27.65
C GLU A 49 -73.80 -23.94 28.08
N ILE A 50 -74.61 -23.49 27.13
CA ILE A 50 -76.08 -23.53 27.22
C ILE A 50 -76.63 -23.84 25.82
N SER A 51 -77.08 -25.10 25.65
CA SER A 51 -78.11 -25.54 24.67
C SER A 51 -79.44 -24.82 25.04
N ASP A 52 -80.40 -24.46 24.21
CA ASP A 52 -80.99 -25.10 23.03
C ASP A 52 -82.14 -24.17 22.58
N SER A 53 -82.46 -24.06 21.28
CA SER A 53 -83.82 -23.70 20.80
C SER A 53 -83.87 -23.72 19.27
N ASP A 54 -84.73 -24.60 18.75
CA ASP A 54 -85.08 -24.88 17.35
C ASP A 54 -85.59 -23.66 16.54
N ASP A 55 -85.19 -23.57 15.26
CA ASP A 55 -86.07 -23.47 14.07
C ASP A 55 -85.25 -23.27 12.75
N ASP A 56 -85.63 -24.05 11.73
CA ASP A 56 -85.09 -24.35 10.37
C ASP A 56 -84.92 -23.14 9.37
N PRO A 57 -84.63 -23.30 8.05
CA PRO A 57 -83.55 -24.01 7.32
C PRO A 57 -82.97 -23.16 6.15
N PHE A 58 -81.65 -23.00 5.99
CA PHE A 58 -81.01 -22.83 4.66
C PHE A 58 -79.47 -22.86 4.79
N ALA A 59 -78.84 -23.99 4.51
CA ALA A 59 -77.41 -24.02 4.29
C ALA A 59 -77.12 -23.48 2.86
N PRO A 60 -76.40 -22.36 2.70
CA PRO A 60 -75.92 -21.99 1.37
C PRO A 60 -74.87 -23.02 0.91
N PRO A 61 -74.83 -23.39 -0.38
CA PRO A 61 -73.84 -24.32 -0.88
C PRO A 61 -72.43 -23.76 -0.61
N ALA A 62 -71.54 -24.63 -0.14
CA ALA A 62 -70.16 -24.28 0.16
C ALA A 62 -69.55 -23.49 -1.02
N PRO A 63 -68.85 -22.37 -0.78
CA PRO A 63 -68.25 -21.58 -1.85
C PRO A 63 -67.28 -22.47 -2.65
N PRO A 64 -67.23 -22.34 -3.99
CA PRO A 64 -66.34 -23.13 -4.81
C PRO A 64 -64.91 -22.87 -4.35
N VAL A 65 -64.20 -23.92 -3.94
CA VAL A 65 -62.79 -23.86 -3.58
C VAL A 65 -62.06 -23.28 -4.79
N LYS A 66 -61.69 -21.99 -4.72
CA LYS A 66 -61.00 -21.30 -5.81
C LYS A 66 -59.68 -22.02 -6.03
N ARG A 67 -59.63 -22.83 -7.09
CA ARG A 67 -58.42 -23.51 -7.51
C ARG A 67 -57.40 -22.45 -7.89
N LYS A 68 -56.29 -22.41 -7.15
CA LYS A 68 -55.19 -21.48 -7.42
C LYS A 68 -54.76 -21.63 -8.87
N SER A 69 -54.57 -20.49 -9.53
CA SER A 69 -54.07 -20.46 -10.89
C SER A 69 -52.65 -21.04 -10.95
N SER A 70 -52.26 -21.57 -12.11
CA SER A 70 -50.91 -22.09 -12.34
C SER A 70 -49.81 -21.08 -11.93
N ARG A 71 -50.06 -19.79 -12.16
CA ARG A 71 -49.17 -18.68 -11.79
C ARG A 71 -49.02 -18.50 -10.28
N GLU A 72 -50.10 -18.64 -9.51
CA GLU A 72 -50.05 -18.55 -8.05
C GLU A 72 -49.25 -19.72 -7.44
N LEU A 73 -49.43 -20.94 -7.96
CA LEU A 73 -48.64 -22.09 -7.53
C LEU A 73 -47.15 -21.94 -7.85
N GLN A 74 -46.82 -21.32 -8.99
CA GLN A 74 -45.44 -21.03 -9.37
C GLN A 74 -44.80 -19.99 -8.43
N LEU A 75 -45.50 -18.91 -8.13
CA LEU A 75 -45.04 -17.88 -7.17
C LEU A 75 -44.86 -18.44 -5.76
N GLU A 76 -45.75 -19.32 -5.31
CA GLU A 76 -45.63 -19.96 -3.99
C GLU A 76 -44.38 -20.83 -3.88
N ARG A 77 -44.03 -21.57 -4.95
CA ARG A 77 -42.78 -22.34 -5.00
C ARG A 77 -41.56 -21.43 -4.97
N GLU A 78 -41.60 -20.32 -5.70
CA GLU A 78 -40.49 -19.36 -5.75
C GLU A 78 -40.29 -18.64 -4.42
N VAL A 79 -41.36 -18.20 -3.76
CA VAL A 79 -41.31 -17.62 -2.41
C VAL A 79 -40.75 -18.63 -1.41
N LYS A 80 -41.13 -19.91 -1.52
CA LYS A 80 -40.59 -20.97 -0.65
C LYS A 80 -39.09 -21.16 -0.89
N LYS A 81 -38.64 -21.19 -2.15
CA LYS A 81 -37.23 -21.29 -2.53
C LYS A 81 -36.42 -20.10 -2.02
N LEU A 82 -36.89 -18.88 -2.27
CA LEU A 82 -36.23 -17.65 -1.82
C LEU A 82 -36.15 -17.57 -0.29
N LYS A 83 -37.17 -18.04 0.44
CA LYS A 83 -37.13 -18.12 1.91
C LYS A 83 -36.05 -19.08 2.39
N GLN A 84 -35.91 -20.25 1.76
CA GLN A 84 -34.85 -21.20 2.09
C GLN A 84 -33.45 -20.65 1.79
N GLU A 85 -33.27 -20.00 0.64
CA GLU A 85 -32.01 -19.33 0.28
C GLU A 85 -31.66 -18.20 1.25
N ASN A 86 -32.65 -17.38 1.64
CA ASN A 86 -32.44 -16.33 2.64
C ASN A 86 -31.98 -16.88 3.99
N GLU A 87 -32.58 -17.99 4.44
CA GLU A 87 -32.18 -18.61 5.71
C GLU A 87 -30.77 -19.17 5.64
N LEU A 88 -30.40 -19.79 4.50
CA LEU A 88 -29.02 -20.24 4.26
C LEU A 88 -28.02 -19.08 4.27
N HIS A 89 -28.34 -17.98 3.59
CA HIS A 89 -27.49 -16.79 3.56
C HIS A 89 -27.35 -16.14 4.94
N LYS A 90 -28.43 -16.10 5.73
CA LYS A 90 -28.42 -15.61 7.11
C LYS A 90 -27.52 -16.45 8.00
N ASN A 91 -27.59 -17.77 7.88
CA ASN A 91 -26.71 -18.69 8.63
C ASN A 91 -25.24 -18.52 8.25
N LYS A 92 -24.95 -18.39 6.93
CA LYS A 92 -23.59 -18.12 6.45
C LYS A 92 -23.06 -16.78 6.94
N ALA A 93 -23.89 -15.74 6.94
CA ALA A 93 -23.52 -14.41 7.45
C ALA A 93 -23.20 -14.46 8.96
N ASN A 94 -23.99 -15.21 9.74
CA ASN A 94 -23.72 -15.38 11.17
C ASN A 94 -22.42 -16.15 11.43
N SER A 95 -22.14 -17.20 10.66
CA SER A 95 -20.89 -17.96 10.76
C SER A 95 -19.67 -17.08 10.47
N LEU A 96 -19.71 -16.31 9.37
CA LEU A 96 -18.62 -15.40 9.00
C LEU A 96 -18.42 -14.28 10.03
N ARG A 97 -19.52 -13.76 10.61
CA ARG A 97 -19.43 -12.78 11.70
C ARG A 97 -18.74 -13.34 12.93
N ALA A 98 -19.07 -14.58 13.33
CA ALA A 98 -18.42 -15.24 14.45
C ALA A 98 -16.92 -15.48 14.20
N GLU A 99 -16.56 -15.84 12.97
CA GLU A 99 -15.17 -16.02 12.56
C GLU A 99 -14.39 -14.69 12.61
N ILE A 100 -14.97 -13.60 12.08
CA ILE A 100 -14.38 -12.26 12.16
C ILE A 100 -14.15 -11.85 13.62
N THR A 101 -15.13 -12.05 14.50
CA THR A 101 -14.99 -11.73 15.93
C THR A 101 -13.89 -12.56 16.58
N SER A 102 -13.78 -13.85 16.25
CA SER A 102 -12.71 -14.72 16.75
C SER A 102 -11.32 -14.26 16.29
N VAL A 103 -11.17 -13.94 15.00
CA VAL A 103 -9.90 -13.43 14.44
C VAL A 103 -9.54 -12.08 15.03
N GLN A 104 -10.50 -11.17 15.20
CA GLN A 104 -10.28 -9.89 15.86
C GLN A 104 -9.83 -10.06 17.31
N GLY A 105 -10.44 -10.99 18.07
CA GLY A 105 -10.02 -11.31 19.43
C GLY A 105 -8.60 -11.90 19.51
N LYS A 106 -8.21 -12.74 18.55
CA LYS A 106 -6.83 -13.23 18.44
C LYS A 106 -5.86 -12.10 18.13
N LEU A 107 -6.22 -11.19 17.22
CA LEU A 107 -5.39 -10.04 16.86
C LEU A 107 -5.20 -9.09 18.05
N THR A 108 -6.26 -8.76 18.79
CA THR A 108 -6.15 -7.90 19.97
C THR A 108 -5.30 -8.55 21.06
N HIS A 109 -5.43 -9.86 21.28
CA HIS A 109 -4.60 -10.58 22.24
C HIS A 109 -3.12 -10.61 21.81
N LEU A 110 -2.81 -10.84 20.54
CA LEU A 110 -1.44 -10.81 20.03
C LEU A 110 -0.81 -9.42 20.12
N LEU A 111 -1.58 -8.37 19.82
CA LEU A 111 -1.12 -6.99 19.96
C LEU A 111 -0.86 -6.61 21.43
N ALA A 112 -1.74 -7.01 22.35
CA ALA A 112 -1.56 -6.78 23.79
C ALA A 112 -0.39 -7.58 24.38
N ALA A 113 -0.19 -8.82 23.93
CA ALA A 113 0.97 -9.61 24.31
C ALA A 113 2.28 -8.97 23.79
N SER A 114 2.26 -8.44 22.57
CA SER A 114 3.41 -7.75 21.96
C SER A 114 3.71 -6.40 22.64
N SER A 115 2.70 -5.66 23.08
CA SER A 115 2.88 -4.40 23.84
C SER A 115 3.47 -4.64 25.23
N ASN A 116 3.16 -5.78 25.86
CA ASN A 116 3.72 -6.12 27.17
C ASN A 116 5.14 -6.68 27.05
N ALA A 117 5.46 -7.41 25.97
CA ALA A 117 6.83 -7.85 25.66
C ALA A 117 7.77 -6.68 25.30
N SER A 118 7.23 -5.53 24.90
CA SER A 118 8.00 -4.30 24.63
C SER A 118 8.06 -3.34 25.84
N SER A 119 7.52 -3.74 27.00
CA SER A 119 7.60 -2.96 28.25
C SER A 119 8.84 -3.27 29.11
N SER A 120 9.65 -4.27 28.74
CA SER A 120 11.03 -4.35 29.21
C SER A 120 11.81 -3.21 28.55
N LYS A 121 12.14 -2.20 29.34
CA LYS A 121 12.93 -1.02 29.01
C LYS A 121 14.38 -1.37 28.63
N ASP A 122 14.58 -2.20 27.62
CA ASP A 122 15.84 -2.20 26.88
C ASP A 122 15.78 -1.04 25.90
N HIS A 123 15.99 0.16 26.45
CA HIS A 123 16.25 1.34 25.64
C HIS A 123 17.64 1.16 25.04
N MET A 124 17.72 0.77 23.77
CA MET A 124 18.95 0.91 23.00
C MET A 124 19.29 2.40 22.96
N PRO A 125 20.44 2.83 23.50
CA PRO A 125 20.81 4.24 23.47
C PRO A 125 20.99 4.66 22.01
N ILE A 126 20.56 5.89 21.70
CA ILE A 126 20.56 6.39 20.32
C ILE A 126 21.97 6.42 19.70
N SER A 127 23.00 6.50 20.55
CA SER A 127 24.41 6.38 20.17
C SER A 127 24.70 5.09 19.42
N ASP A 128 24.06 3.97 19.79
CA ASP A 128 24.34 2.66 19.20
C ASP A 128 23.75 2.55 17.78
N VAL A 129 22.78 3.40 17.46
CA VAL A 129 22.13 3.46 16.15
C VAL A 129 22.74 4.57 15.29
N GLU A 130 23.48 5.50 15.88
CA GLU A 130 24.04 6.66 15.20
C GLU A 130 25.02 6.22 14.09
N ASP A 131 25.94 5.30 14.39
CA ASP A 131 26.89 4.78 13.41
C ASP A 131 26.16 4.15 12.21
N SER A 132 25.05 3.44 12.45
CA SER A 132 24.25 2.78 11.41
C SER A 132 23.53 3.75 10.46
N VAL A 133 23.37 5.02 10.83
CA VAL A 133 22.75 6.06 10.00
C VAL A 133 23.75 7.05 9.42
N THR A 134 25.05 6.89 9.73
CA THR A 134 26.13 7.73 9.21
C THR A 134 26.80 7.13 7.97
N CYS A 135 27.26 8.00 7.10
CA CYS A 135 27.94 7.61 5.87
C CYS A 135 29.42 7.34 6.14
N GLU A 136 29.93 6.20 5.72
CA GLU A 136 31.36 5.82 5.85
C GLU A 136 32.33 6.69 5.02
N ILE A 137 31.82 7.56 4.14
CA ILE A 137 32.65 8.48 3.35
C ILE A 137 32.74 9.87 4.00
N CYS A 138 31.59 10.47 4.33
CA CYS A 138 31.54 11.84 4.85
C CYS A 138 31.33 11.91 6.36
N THR A 139 31.13 10.78 7.03
CA THR A 139 30.85 10.64 8.47
C THR A 139 29.65 11.47 8.95
N MET A 140 28.75 11.83 8.04
CA MET A 140 27.51 12.56 8.32
C MET A 140 26.29 11.66 8.13
N LYS A 141 25.15 12.04 8.72
CA LYS A 141 23.88 11.35 8.54
C LYS A 141 23.46 11.24 7.07
N MET A 142 23.03 10.05 6.68
CA MET A 142 22.63 9.76 5.30
C MET A 142 21.21 10.23 4.99
N TRP A 143 21.02 11.51 4.70
CA TRP A 143 19.70 12.09 4.37
C TRP A 143 19.06 11.53 3.09
N THR A 144 19.90 11.10 2.15
CA THR A 144 19.51 10.41 0.91
C THR A 144 20.42 9.19 0.74
N PRO A 145 20.14 8.09 1.47
CA PRO A 145 20.95 6.88 1.44
C PRO A 145 20.67 6.07 0.19
N TYR A 146 21.73 5.54 -0.41
CA TYR A 146 21.69 4.64 -1.57
C TYR A 146 22.52 3.39 -1.29
N ILE A 147 21.91 2.24 -1.55
CA ILE A 147 22.51 0.92 -1.35
C ILE A 147 23.11 0.39 -2.65
N LEU A 148 24.31 -0.16 -2.55
CA LEU A 148 25.00 -0.87 -3.63
C LEU A 148 24.59 -2.35 -3.65
N GLU A 149 24.83 -3.04 -4.77
CA GLU A 149 24.57 -4.49 -4.90
C GLU A 149 25.33 -5.36 -3.88
N CYS A 150 26.42 -4.82 -3.32
CA CYS A 150 27.20 -5.48 -2.27
C CYS A 150 26.62 -5.29 -0.86
N GLY A 151 25.56 -4.50 -0.69
CA GLY A 151 24.90 -4.22 0.58
C GLY A 151 25.38 -2.97 1.33
N HIS A 152 26.51 -2.36 0.93
CA HIS A 152 26.98 -1.12 1.55
C HIS A 152 26.16 0.08 1.11
N THR A 153 25.93 1.01 2.04
CA THR A 153 25.05 2.17 1.86
C THR A 153 25.78 3.46 2.14
N TYR A 154 25.50 4.48 1.34
CA TYR A 154 26.17 5.79 1.41
C TYR A 154 25.21 6.92 1.03
N CYS A 155 25.62 8.17 1.27
CA CYS A 155 24.94 9.33 0.70
C CYS A 155 24.97 9.32 -0.83
N GLN A 156 23.88 9.77 -1.46
CA GLN A 156 23.81 10.03 -2.90
C GLN A 156 25.03 10.81 -3.42
N SER A 157 25.35 11.95 -2.78
CA SER A 157 26.44 12.83 -3.20
C SER A 157 27.79 12.12 -3.13
N CYS A 158 28.06 11.39 -2.04
CA CYS A 158 29.33 10.69 -1.88
C CYS A 158 29.55 9.61 -2.94
N LEU A 159 28.50 8.86 -3.31
CA LEU A 159 28.59 7.90 -4.42
C LEU A 159 28.75 8.60 -5.78
N GLN A 160 28.08 9.73 -6.00
CA GLN A 160 28.25 10.52 -7.21
C GLN A 160 29.69 11.03 -7.35
N ASP A 161 30.29 11.55 -6.28
CA ASP A 161 31.67 12.03 -6.29
C ASP A 161 32.67 10.88 -6.53
N TRP A 162 32.43 9.73 -5.89
CA TRP A 162 33.24 8.52 -6.06
C TRP A 162 33.21 7.99 -7.50
N PHE A 163 32.01 7.88 -8.09
CA PHE A 163 31.86 7.45 -9.48
C PHE A 163 32.35 8.52 -10.46
N SER A 164 32.20 9.81 -10.16
CA SER A 164 32.71 10.91 -11.00
C SER A 164 34.23 10.86 -11.11
N THR A 165 34.92 10.57 -10.01
CA THR A 165 36.38 10.40 -10.00
C THR A 165 36.80 9.24 -10.90
N THR A 166 36.11 8.09 -10.79
CA THR A 166 36.35 6.90 -11.62
C THR A 166 36.11 7.20 -13.10
N LEU A 167 35.01 7.89 -13.41
CA LEU A 167 34.65 8.25 -14.77
C LEU A 167 35.66 9.24 -15.38
N ALA A 168 36.09 10.25 -14.62
CA ALA A 168 37.09 11.22 -15.08
C ALA A 168 38.42 10.54 -15.41
N GLN A 169 38.90 9.65 -14.55
CA GLN A 169 40.11 8.84 -14.80
C GLN A 169 39.94 7.97 -16.06
N HIS A 170 38.77 7.36 -16.20
CA HIS A 170 38.46 6.54 -17.37
C HIS A 170 38.48 7.37 -18.66
N MET A 171 37.85 8.55 -18.67
CA MET A 171 37.83 9.45 -19.83
C MET A 171 39.23 9.99 -20.19
N ALA A 172 40.08 10.25 -19.19
CA ALA A 172 41.46 10.64 -19.43
C ALA A 172 42.28 9.53 -20.11
N ALA A 173 42.06 8.27 -19.73
CA ALA A 173 42.70 7.11 -20.34
C ALA A 173 42.08 6.71 -21.70
N HIS A 174 40.84 7.11 -21.96
CA HIS A 174 40.08 6.72 -23.17
C HIS A 174 39.42 7.95 -23.81
N PRO A 175 40.16 8.76 -24.59
CA PRO A 175 39.65 10.01 -25.17
C PRO A 175 38.43 9.85 -26.07
N ASN A 176 38.24 8.66 -26.67
CA ASN A 176 37.10 8.34 -27.52
C ASN A 176 35.90 7.75 -26.76
N TYR A 177 35.97 7.66 -25.42
CA TYR A 177 34.87 7.14 -24.61
C TYR A 177 33.70 8.13 -24.59
N ASN A 178 32.52 7.65 -25.00
CA ASN A 178 31.27 8.40 -24.91
C ASN A 178 30.19 7.54 -24.24
N ILE A 179 29.69 8.00 -23.09
CA ILE A 179 28.65 7.30 -22.32
C ILE A 179 27.31 7.25 -23.04
N ASN A 180 27.02 8.27 -23.85
CA ASN A 180 25.78 8.40 -24.62
C ASN A 180 25.84 7.66 -25.96
N GLN A 181 26.98 7.05 -26.31
CA GLN A 181 27.09 6.32 -27.55
C GLN A 181 26.25 5.04 -27.48
N PRO A 182 25.24 4.89 -28.36
CA PRO A 182 24.37 3.72 -28.36
C PRO A 182 25.20 2.46 -28.58
N GLN A 183 24.98 1.45 -27.74
CA GLN A 183 25.48 0.10 -28.02
C GLN A 183 24.75 -0.35 -29.29
N HIS A 184 25.49 -0.69 -30.35
CA HIS A 184 24.84 -1.22 -31.55
C HIS A 184 24.08 -2.49 -31.12
N PRO A 185 22.76 -2.56 -31.35
CA PRO A 185 21.93 -3.68 -30.89
C PRO A 185 22.26 -5.00 -31.61
N TYR A 186 23.10 -4.93 -32.64
CA TYR A 186 23.57 -6.08 -33.38
C TYR A 186 24.87 -6.57 -32.76
N GLY A 187 24.73 -7.58 -31.89
CA GLY A 187 25.85 -8.42 -31.48
C GLY A 187 26.48 -9.09 -32.71
N ALA A 188 27.66 -9.67 -32.51
CA ALA A 188 28.40 -10.42 -33.53
C ALA A 188 27.51 -11.41 -34.33
N ASP A 189 26.45 -11.94 -33.70
CA ASP A 189 25.49 -12.90 -34.25
C ASP A 189 24.72 -12.38 -35.48
N MET A 190 24.30 -11.10 -35.50
CA MET A 190 23.56 -10.56 -36.65
C MET A 190 24.49 -10.29 -37.84
N TYR A 191 25.77 -9.99 -37.57
CA TYR A 191 26.80 -9.85 -38.59
C TYR A 191 27.23 -11.20 -39.18
N ALA A 192 27.17 -12.28 -38.40
CA ALA A 192 27.37 -13.64 -38.90
C ALA A 192 26.22 -14.10 -39.83
N ALA A 193 24.99 -13.62 -39.60
CA ALA A 193 23.82 -13.97 -40.40
C ALA A 193 23.74 -13.25 -41.77
N TYR A 194 24.43 -12.12 -41.94
CA TYR A 194 24.38 -11.32 -43.18
C TYR A 194 25.78 -10.87 -43.65
N PRO A 195 26.52 -11.74 -44.36
CA PRO A 195 27.90 -11.47 -44.79
C PRO A 195 28.06 -10.23 -45.69
N GLY A 196 27.04 -9.92 -46.52
CA GLY A 196 27.06 -8.74 -47.39
C GLY A 196 26.94 -7.42 -46.64
N PHE A 197 26.38 -7.44 -45.42
CA PHE A 197 26.30 -6.26 -44.54
C PHE A 197 27.62 -6.03 -43.78
N ALA A 198 28.44 -7.07 -43.64
CA ALA A 198 29.72 -7.03 -42.93
C ALA A 198 30.76 -6.15 -43.65
N GLN A 199 30.68 -6.01 -44.98
CA GLN A 199 31.66 -5.26 -45.76
C GLN A 199 31.52 -3.73 -45.58
N HIS A 200 30.31 -3.23 -45.25
CA HIS A 200 30.08 -1.83 -44.90
C HIS A 200 30.13 -1.58 -43.38
N HIS A 201 30.04 -2.62 -42.55
CA HIS A 201 30.11 -2.55 -41.08
C HIS A 201 31.41 -3.08 -40.48
N TYR A 202 32.43 -3.36 -41.29
CA TYR A 202 33.73 -3.85 -40.81
C TYR A 202 34.45 -2.83 -39.91
N MET A 203 34.13 -1.53 -40.06
CA MET A 203 34.55 -0.46 -39.14
C MET A 203 33.85 -0.51 -37.77
N HIS A 204 32.67 -1.13 -37.67
CA HIS A 204 31.95 -1.31 -36.41
C HIS A 204 32.35 -2.61 -35.67
N LEU A 205 32.78 -3.65 -36.40
CA LEU A 205 33.24 -4.92 -35.82
C LEU A 205 34.65 -4.88 -35.23
N LEU A 206 35.52 -4.01 -35.76
CA LEU A 206 36.87 -3.77 -35.20
C LEU A 206 36.87 -2.74 -34.06
N GLY A 207 35.72 -2.15 -33.74
CA GLY A 207 35.50 -1.38 -32.53
C GLY A 207 35.52 -2.30 -31.33
N ALA A 208 36.72 -2.71 -30.93
CA ALA A 208 37.02 -3.38 -29.66
C ALA A 208 36.07 -2.86 -28.59
N ALA A 209 35.43 -3.77 -27.85
CA ALA A 209 34.52 -3.46 -26.75
C ALA A 209 35.04 -2.24 -26.00
N THR A 210 34.40 -1.08 -26.20
CA THR A 210 34.92 0.16 -25.61
C THR A 210 34.99 -0.08 -24.11
N PRO A 211 36.20 0.01 -23.52
CA PRO A 211 36.37 -0.32 -22.11
C PRO A 211 35.41 0.55 -21.32
N GLN A 212 34.74 -0.03 -20.33
CA GLN A 212 33.81 0.70 -19.48
C GLN A 212 34.52 1.14 -18.19
N PRO A 213 34.10 2.26 -17.58
CA PRO A 213 34.52 2.62 -16.24
C PRO A 213 34.24 1.46 -15.27
N HIS A 214 35.24 1.09 -14.47
CA HIS A 214 35.09 0.06 -13.45
C HIS A 214 34.72 0.71 -12.11
N TYR A 215 33.43 0.96 -11.91
CA TYR A 215 32.94 1.48 -10.63
C TYR A 215 33.04 0.42 -9.54
N THR A 216 33.47 0.83 -8.34
CA THR A 216 33.66 -0.07 -7.20
C THR A 216 33.01 0.47 -5.94
N CYS A 217 32.67 -0.42 -5.01
CA CYS A 217 32.27 -0.04 -3.66
C CYS A 217 33.47 0.57 -2.90
N PRO A 218 33.34 1.74 -2.25
CA PRO A 218 34.41 2.36 -1.45
C PRO A 218 35.04 1.44 -0.39
N ILE A 219 34.19 0.67 0.31
CA ILE A 219 34.62 -0.24 1.40
C ILE A 219 35.14 -1.57 0.85
N CYS A 220 34.28 -2.40 0.25
CA CYS A 220 34.66 -3.77 -0.11
C CYS A 220 35.24 -3.92 -1.52
N ARG A 221 35.36 -2.83 -2.28
CA ARG A 221 35.91 -2.80 -3.66
C ARG A 221 35.22 -3.69 -4.68
N LYS A 222 34.11 -4.34 -4.33
CA LYS A 222 33.28 -5.12 -5.26
C LYS A 222 32.81 -4.20 -6.40
N GLN A 223 32.89 -4.71 -7.63
CA GLN A 223 32.44 -3.99 -8.81
C GLN A 223 30.93 -3.70 -8.72
N VAL A 224 30.56 -2.45 -9.01
CA VAL A 224 29.17 -1.99 -9.08
C VAL A 224 28.77 -1.98 -10.55
N ARG A 225 27.84 -2.84 -10.95
CA ARG A 225 27.43 -2.99 -12.36
C ARG A 225 26.09 -2.32 -12.65
N ASN A 226 25.26 -2.18 -11.62
CA ASN A 226 23.93 -1.60 -11.69
C ASN A 226 23.87 -0.29 -10.88
N PRO A 227 23.00 0.66 -11.28
CA PRO A 227 22.83 1.91 -10.56
C PRO A 227 22.39 1.66 -9.11
N PRO A 228 22.94 2.40 -8.12
CA PRO A 228 22.52 2.30 -6.74
C PRO A 228 21.02 2.57 -6.55
N VAL A 229 20.40 1.87 -5.59
CA VAL A 229 18.97 2.03 -5.27
C VAL A 229 18.81 2.86 -4.01
N GLU A 230 17.86 3.79 -3.99
CA GLU A 230 17.58 4.57 -2.78
C GLU A 230 16.99 3.67 -1.68
N ASP A 231 17.57 3.71 -0.47
CA ASP A 231 17.05 2.96 0.67
C ASP A 231 16.04 3.79 1.47
N PHE A 232 14.75 3.65 1.11
CA PHE A 232 13.68 4.39 1.77
C PHE A 232 13.43 3.98 3.22
N ASN A 233 13.82 2.77 3.63
CA ASN A 233 13.66 2.34 5.02
C ASN A 233 14.75 2.98 5.88
N LEU A 234 16.00 2.91 5.44
CA LEU A 234 17.09 3.60 6.13
C LEU A 234 16.84 5.11 6.18
N LYS A 235 16.30 5.70 5.12
CA LYS A 235 15.90 7.12 5.11
C LYS A 235 14.87 7.47 6.19
N LYS A 236 13.92 6.57 6.49
CA LYS A 236 12.97 6.78 7.60
C LYS A 236 13.67 6.69 8.95
N ILE A 237 14.59 5.74 9.11
CA ILE A 237 15.38 5.57 10.34
C ILE A 237 16.26 6.80 10.58
N VAL A 238 16.99 7.28 9.57
CA VAL A 238 17.80 8.51 9.64
C VAL A 238 16.96 9.69 10.12
N ARG A 239 15.75 9.86 9.58
CA ARG A 239 14.83 10.94 9.99
C ARG A 239 14.31 10.78 11.40
N ALA A 240 14.04 9.55 11.85
CA ALA A 240 13.61 9.28 13.21
C ALA A 240 14.72 9.62 14.21
N VAL A 241 15.95 9.15 13.95
CA VAL A 241 17.14 9.46 14.77
C VAL A 241 17.39 10.97 14.81
N ALA A 242 17.40 11.63 13.65
CA ALA A 242 17.58 13.08 13.57
C ALA A 242 16.48 13.85 14.32
N SER A 243 15.22 13.40 14.26
CA SER A 243 14.11 14.04 14.97
C SER A 243 14.29 13.98 16.48
N VAL A 244 14.82 12.88 17.02
CA VAL A 244 15.10 12.76 18.47
C VAL A 244 16.27 13.64 18.88
N GLN A 245 17.26 13.81 18.00
CA GLN A 245 18.42 14.67 18.23
C GLN A 245 18.16 16.17 17.92
N GLY A 246 16.96 16.53 17.45
CA GLY A 246 16.63 17.90 17.07
C GLY A 246 17.29 18.39 15.78
N GLU A 247 17.79 17.49 14.95
CA GLU A 247 18.43 17.77 13.67
C GLU A 247 17.41 17.80 12.53
N SER A 248 17.68 18.61 11.50
CA SER A 248 16.83 18.71 10.31
C SER A 248 17.63 18.47 9.03
N SER A 249 16.94 17.93 8.01
CA SER A 249 17.55 17.63 6.72
C SER A 249 18.12 18.92 6.11
N PRO A 250 19.38 18.90 5.61
CA PRO A 250 19.95 20.00 4.86
C PRO A 250 19.02 20.40 3.73
N ARG A 251 18.78 21.71 3.59
CA ARG A 251 18.02 22.23 2.45
C ARG A 251 18.86 21.96 1.19
N LYS A 252 18.23 21.36 0.18
CA LYS A 252 18.84 21.11 -1.13
C LYS A 252 19.17 22.47 -1.78
N GLY A 253 20.36 23.00 -1.51
CA GLY A 253 20.76 24.33 -1.97
C GLY A 253 22.14 24.83 -1.52
N GLU A 254 22.82 24.19 -0.56
CA GLU A 254 24.06 24.76 0.01
C GLU A 254 25.34 23.96 -0.25
N ALA A 255 25.25 22.79 -0.90
CA ALA A 255 26.43 22.08 -1.42
C ALA A 255 26.66 22.42 -2.90
N GLY A 256 27.48 23.45 -3.15
CA GLY A 256 28.26 23.61 -4.38
C GLY A 256 27.50 23.82 -5.71
N SER A 257 26.88 24.99 -5.90
CA SER A 257 26.73 25.54 -7.27
C SER A 257 26.57 27.05 -7.23
N SER A 258 27.66 27.76 -7.52
CA SER A 258 27.59 29.18 -7.90
C SER A 258 26.86 29.28 -9.24
N ARG A 259 25.56 29.61 -9.24
CA ARG A 259 24.93 30.24 -10.41
C ARG A 259 23.69 31.09 -10.12
N ARG A 260 23.91 32.39 -10.27
CA ARG A 260 23.04 33.50 -10.74
C ARG A 260 21.52 33.34 -10.57
N LYS A 261 20.99 34.24 -9.74
CA LYS A 261 19.58 34.58 -9.51
C LYS A 261 18.90 35.02 -10.82
N GLY A 262 18.21 34.11 -11.47
CA GLY A 262 17.32 34.37 -12.62
C GLY A 262 15.88 34.03 -12.26
N LYS A 263 15.01 35.03 -12.23
CA LYS A 263 13.58 34.93 -11.95
C LYS A 263 12.90 34.23 -13.15
N ALA A 264 12.51 32.96 -13.03
CA ALA A 264 11.72 32.27 -14.05
C ALA A 264 10.40 31.76 -13.45
N LYS A 265 9.31 32.21 -14.07
CA LYS A 265 7.92 31.85 -13.79
C LYS A 265 7.69 30.34 -14.02
N GLY A 266 6.68 29.82 -13.30
CA GLY A 266 6.32 28.40 -13.18
C GLY A 266 6.55 27.55 -14.42
N LYS A 267 7.52 26.64 -14.32
CA LYS A 267 7.55 25.40 -15.09
C LYS A 267 7.04 24.28 -14.19
N ALA A 268 6.28 23.35 -14.77
CA ALA A 268 5.95 22.06 -14.16
C ALA A 268 7.22 21.44 -13.52
N PRO A 269 7.10 20.68 -12.42
CA PRO A 269 8.27 20.09 -11.77
C PRO A 269 9.05 19.30 -12.83
N ALA A 270 10.30 19.71 -13.05
CA ALA A 270 11.21 19.01 -13.95
C ALA A 270 11.13 17.51 -13.63
N ARG A 271 11.01 16.66 -14.66
CA ARG A 271 11.21 15.21 -14.47
C ARG A 271 12.49 15.06 -13.67
N ARG A 272 12.43 14.41 -12.51
CA ARG A 272 13.62 14.15 -11.71
C ARG A 272 14.53 13.29 -12.59
N GLU A 273 15.57 13.91 -13.12
CA GLU A 273 16.63 13.19 -13.83
C GLU A 273 17.17 12.12 -12.88
N ASP A 274 17.31 10.90 -13.39
CA ASP A 274 17.91 9.80 -12.64
C ASP A 274 19.33 10.22 -12.22
N PRO A 275 19.64 10.26 -10.91
CA PRO A 275 20.96 10.62 -10.38
C PRO A 275 22.13 9.81 -10.98
N TRP A 276 21.83 8.66 -11.58
CA TRP A 276 22.80 7.68 -12.06
C TRP A 276 22.93 7.62 -13.58
N SER A 277 22.12 8.39 -14.31
CA SER A 277 22.09 8.41 -15.79
C SER A 277 23.43 8.77 -16.44
N GLY A 278 24.30 9.50 -15.74
CA GLY A 278 25.65 9.85 -16.18
C GLY A 278 26.74 8.83 -15.85
N PHE A 279 26.40 7.69 -15.23
CA PHE A 279 27.38 6.67 -14.83
C PHE A 279 27.09 5.30 -15.43
N PHE A 280 25.82 4.89 -15.40
CA PHE A 280 25.40 3.55 -15.83
C PHE A 280 24.57 3.66 -17.11
N ARG A 281 24.91 2.85 -18.12
CA ARG A 281 24.15 2.78 -19.36
C ARG A 281 22.80 2.11 -19.09
N ILE A 282 21.73 2.65 -19.65
CA ILE A 282 20.39 2.06 -19.58
C ILE A 282 20.40 0.78 -20.40
N ARG A 283 20.12 -0.36 -19.77
CA ARG A 283 19.82 -1.60 -20.49
C ARG A 283 18.39 -1.49 -21.00
N THR A 284 18.22 -1.16 -22.28
CA THR A 284 16.92 -1.14 -22.98
C THR A 284 16.46 -2.55 -23.32
#